data_AF-A0A3M2C798-F1
#
_entry.id   AF-A0A3M2C798-F1
#
_cell.length_a   1.000
_cell.length_b   1.000
_cell.length_c   1.000
_cell.angle_alpha   90.00
_cell.angle_beta   90.00
_cell.angle_gamma   90.00
#
_symmetry.space_group_name_H-M   'P 1'
#
loop_
_entity.id
_entity.type
_entity.pdbx_description
1 polymer ?
#
loop_
_entity_poly.entity_id
_entity_poly.type
_entity_poly.pdbx_seq_one_letter_code
_entity_poly.pdbx_strand_id
1 'polypeptide(L)'
;MHSGFTLPRELAPHVRRARELVRDRRRGGPEHLPTGVAAWDELLAGGLRRGATVELVGRPSSGRFALVLALLAAVTGSGEAAALVDLGDGLDPQAARACGVDLERLLWLRPRTIKEALAGAETVLGCGPALVVVDLGLPPLAGGRGAEAAWLRLARAARARRTALVVSSPYRASGTAAAVVLELGRRRSLWRSGGGAPPLLCGLRAGLAVLKDRGRRPGACVALRFDLESAVAAAGDDERAGCGGAATKAGAAVRRAVA
;
A
#
# COMPACT_ATOMS: atom_id res chain seq x y z
N MET A 1 -39.95 24.82 -30.34
CA MET A 1 -38.75 25.66 -30.10
C MET A 1 -37.81 24.87 -29.20
N HIS A 2 -36.84 24.17 -29.78
CA HIS A 2 -35.84 23.43 -29.00
C HIS A 2 -34.68 24.38 -28.72
N SER A 3 -34.56 24.86 -27.48
CA SER A 3 -33.37 25.59 -27.06
C SER A 3 -32.18 24.63 -27.13
N GLY A 4 -31.26 24.90 -28.05
CA GLY A 4 -30.04 24.13 -28.18
C GLY A 4 -29.20 24.31 -26.92
N PHE A 5 -29.12 23.27 -26.09
CA PHE A 5 -28.15 23.23 -25.01
C PHE A 5 -26.75 23.31 -25.62
N THR A 6 -26.11 24.47 -25.48
CA THR A 6 -24.77 24.72 -26.02
C THR A 6 -23.79 24.51 -24.88
N LEU A 7 -22.96 23.49 -25.01
CA LEU A 7 -22.03 23.10 -23.96
C LEU A 7 -20.95 24.18 -23.80
N PRO A 8 -20.70 24.69 -22.58
CA PRO A 8 -19.68 25.72 -22.35
C PRO A 8 -18.31 25.29 -22.88
N ARG A 9 -17.57 26.20 -23.53
CA ARG A 9 -16.28 25.90 -24.18
C ARG A 9 -15.23 25.38 -23.19
N GLU A 10 -15.30 25.78 -21.93
CA GLU A 10 -14.42 25.27 -20.87
C GLU A 10 -14.62 23.78 -20.58
N LEU A 11 -15.84 23.26 -20.75
CA LEU A 11 -16.18 21.87 -20.48
C LEU A 11 -15.92 20.96 -21.68
N ALA A 12 -15.93 21.51 -22.89
CA ALA A 12 -15.73 20.76 -24.14
C ALA A 12 -14.51 19.80 -24.15
N PRO A 13 -13.31 20.19 -23.66
CA PRO A 13 -12.17 19.25 -23.60
C PRO A 13 -12.31 18.14 -22.53
N HIS A 14 -13.21 18.30 -21.56
CA HIS A 14 -13.47 17.34 -20.50
C HIS A 14 -14.66 16.41 -20.80
N VAL A 15 -15.46 16.71 -21.83
CA VAL A 15 -16.56 15.86 -22.26
C VAL A 15 -16.02 14.63 -22.99
N ARG A 16 -16.24 13.47 -22.38
CA ARG A 16 -15.96 12.15 -22.98
C ARG A 16 -17.28 11.53 -23.43
N ARG A 17 -17.27 10.80 -24.55
CA ARG A 17 -18.46 10.01 -24.91
C ARG A 17 -18.66 8.90 -23.89
N ALA A 18 -19.90 8.60 -23.52
CA ALA A 18 -20.20 7.51 -22.58
C ALA A 18 -19.57 6.16 -23.03
N ARG A 19 -19.55 5.88 -24.35
CA ARG A 19 -18.89 4.69 -24.90
C ARG A 19 -17.37 4.67 -24.75
N GLU A 20 -16.72 5.84 -24.71
CA GLU A 20 -15.28 5.96 -24.47
C GLU A 20 -14.97 5.69 -22.99
N LEU A 21 -15.77 6.24 -22.08
CA LEU A 21 -15.73 5.90 -20.64
C LEU A 21 -15.92 4.39 -20.38
N VAL A 22 -16.87 3.75 -21.08
CA VAL A 22 -17.09 2.30 -20.98
C VAL A 22 -15.92 1.52 -21.59
N ARG A 23 -15.31 2.00 -22.69
CA ARG A 23 -14.12 1.39 -23.29
C ARG A 23 -12.88 1.54 -22.42
N ASP A 24 -12.67 2.69 -21.79
CA ASP A 24 -11.54 2.93 -20.89
C ASP A 24 -11.69 2.11 -19.60
N ARG A 25 -12.91 2.01 -19.05
CA ARG A 25 -13.23 1.04 -17.98
C ARG A 25 -12.94 -0.41 -18.40
N ARG A 26 -13.20 -0.78 -19.66
CA ARG A 26 -12.93 -2.13 -20.19
C ARG A 26 -11.47 -2.38 -20.55
N ARG A 27 -10.72 -1.37 -21.01
CA ARG A 27 -9.26 -1.43 -21.22
C ARG A 27 -8.50 -1.56 -19.89
N GLY A 28 -9.16 -1.20 -18.80
CA GLY A 28 -8.62 -1.19 -17.45
C GLY A 28 -7.77 0.05 -17.26
N GLY A 29 -7.76 0.59 -16.04
CA GLY A 29 -6.87 1.68 -15.65
C GLY A 29 -5.39 1.33 -15.83
N PRO A 30 -4.48 2.25 -15.44
CA PRO A 30 -3.03 2.03 -15.55
C PRO A 30 -2.63 0.66 -15.01
N GLU A 31 -1.72 -0.03 -15.71
CA GLU A 31 -1.33 -1.40 -15.40
C GLU A 31 -0.68 -1.51 -14.00
N HIS A 32 0.02 -0.45 -13.58
CA HIS A 32 0.72 -0.40 -12.31
C HIS A 32 0.07 0.61 -11.36
N LEU A 33 0.06 0.27 -10.07
CA LEU A 33 -0.29 1.13 -8.96
C LEU A 33 0.99 1.69 -8.35
N PRO A 34 1.15 3.03 -8.27
CA PRO A 34 2.26 3.64 -7.56
C PRO A 34 2.26 3.25 -6.08
N THR A 35 3.43 2.97 -5.52
CA THR A 35 3.60 2.61 -4.10
C THR A 35 3.76 3.82 -3.19
N GLY A 36 3.98 5.01 -3.77
CA GLY A 36 4.33 6.21 -3.02
C GLY A 36 5.80 6.29 -2.61
N VAL A 37 6.59 5.25 -2.89
CA VAL A 37 8.02 5.18 -2.59
C VAL A 37 8.77 4.96 -3.90
N ALA A 38 9.47 5.99 -4.39
CA ALA A 38 10.09 5.97 -5.72
C ALA A 38 11.07 4.80 -5.92
N ALA A 39 11.90 4.51 -4.91
CA ALA A 39 12.82 3.38 -4.94
C ALA A 39 12.09 2.03 -5.02
N TRP A 40 10.91 1.91 -4.42
CA TRP A 40 10.09 0.70 -4.51
C TRP A 40 9.41 0.59 -5.88
N ASP A 41 8.91 1.70 -6.43
CA ASP A 41 8.36 1.74 -7.77
C ASP A 41 9.40 1.35 -8.82
N GLU A 42 10.61 1.90 -8.73
CA GLU A 42 11.74 1.56 -9.60
C GLU A 42 12.11 0.07 -9.49
N LEU A 43 12.21 -0.45 -8.26
CA LEU A 43 12.48 -1.87 -8.01
C LEU A 43 11.43 -2.79 -8.68
N LEU A 44 10.19 -2.30 -8.81
CA LEU A 44 9.09 -3.01 -9.46
C LEU A 44 8.87 -2.59 -10.92
N ALA A 45 9.73 -1.76 -11.50
CA ALA A 45 9.61 -1.11 -12.81
C ALA A 45 8.25 -0.44 -13.06
N GLY A 46 7.83 0.43 -12.15
CA GLY A 46 6.64 1.27 -12.26
C GLY A 46 5.60 1.06 -11.16
N GLY A 47 5.87 0.25 -10.14
CA GLY A 47 4.98 0.00 -9.00
C GLY A 47 4.32 -1.38 -9.00
N LEU A 48 3.22 -1.53 -8.26
CA LEU A 48 2.53 -2.81 -8.12
C LEU A 48 1.67 -3.11 -9.36
N ARG A 49 1.94 -4.21 -10.04
CA ARG A 49 1.09 -4.67 -11.14
C ARG A 49 -0.30 -5.03 -10.64
N ARG A 50 -1.33 -4.44 -11.22
CA ARG A 50 -2.73 -4.78 -10.96
C ARG A 50 -2.99 -6.25 -11.29
N GLY A 51 -3.70 -6.94 -10.41
CA GLY A 51 -3.97 -8.37 -10.53
C GLY A 51 -2.79 -9.28 -10.19
N ALA A 52 -1.67 -8.72 -9.74
CA ALA A 52 -0.55 -9.49 -9.21
C ALA A 52 -0.63 -9.61 -7.69
N THR A 53 -0.20 -10.75 -7.19
CA THR A 53 0.06 -10.97 -5.76
C THR A 53 1.52 -10.64 -5.47
N VAL A 54 1.76 -9.69 -4.57
CA VAL A 54 3.09 -9.30 -4.09
C VAL A 54 3.18 -9.67 -2.62
N GLU A 55 4.25 -10.35 -2.25
CA GLU A 55 4.52 -10.72 -0.86
C GLU A 55 5.64 -9.85 -0.31
N LEU A 56 5.38 -9.14 0.78
CA LEU A 56 6.32 -8.29 1.48
C LEU A 56 6.70 -8.97 2.79
N VAL A 57 7.91 -9.52 2.83
CA VAL A 57 8.43 -10.28 3.97
C VAL A 57 9.37 -9.41 4.79
N GLY A 58 9.26 -9.46 6.11
CA GLY A 58 10.24 -8.80 6.98
C GLY A 58 9.97 -9.03 8.46
N ARG A 59 11.04 -9.31 9.24
CA ARG A 59 10.92 -9.53 10.70
C ARG A 59 10.30 -8.30 11.40
N PRO A 60 9.79 -8.43 12.64
CA PRO A 60 9.24 -7.31 13.41
C PRO A 60 10.12 -6.05 13.35
N SER A 61 9.51 -4.87 13.23
CA SER A 61 10.22 -3.58 13.16
C SER A 61 11.16 -3.40 11.95
N SER A 62 10.85 -4.04 10.81
CA SER A 62 11.55 -3.84 9.53
C SER A 62 11.14 -2.60 8.75
N GLY A 63 10.04 -1.93 9.13
CA GLY A 63 9.38 -0.91 8.32
C GLY A 63 8.34 -1.47 7.33
N ARG A 64 8.00 -2.76 7.43
CA ARG A 64 6.99 -3.41 6.56
C ARG A 64 5.63 -2.70 6.61
N PHE A 65 5.13 -2.43 7.82
CA PHE A 65 3.85 -1.73 7.96
C PHE A 65 3.94 -0.26 7.52
N ALA A 66 5.11 0.39 7.65
CA ALA A 66 5.32 1.73 7.10
C ALA A 66 5.24 1.75 5.56
N LEU A 67 5.77 0.72 4.88
CA LEU A 67 5.54 0.54 3.45
C LEU A 67 4.06 0.29 3.10
N VAL A 68 3.35 -0.47 3.92
CA VAL A 68 1.90 -0.66 3.77
C VAL A 68 1.16 0.67 3.88
N LEU A 69 1.46 1.50 4.88
CA LEU A 69 0.86 2.83 5.04
C LEU A 69 1.17 3.73 3.85
N ALA A 70 2.42 3.75 3.36
CA ALA A 70 2.80 4.54 2.20
C ALA A 70 2.03 4.13 0.94
N LEU A 71 1.87 2.83 0.74
CA LEU A 71 1.11 2.27 -0.36
C LEU A 71 -0.39 2.60 -0.24
N LEU A 72 -0.97 2.46 0.96
CA LEU A 72 -2.37 2.83 1.20
C LEU A 72 -2.59 4.33 0.93
N ALA A 73 -1.68 5.19 1.36
CA ALA A 73 -1.73 6.63 1.10
C ALA A 73 -1.65 6.95 -0.39
N ALA A 74 -0.74 6.31 -1.12
CA ALA A 74 -0.60 6.50 -2.56
C ALA A 74 -1.86 6.08 -3.33
N VAL A 75 -2.46 4.93 -2.99
CA VAL A 75 -3.66 4.42 -3.66
C VAL A 75 -4.88 5.25 -3.28
N THR A 76 -5.16 5.41 -1.98
CA THR A 76 -6.35 6.14 -1.51
C THR A 76 -6.30 7.62 -1.89
N GLY A 77 -5.14 8.26 -1.81
CA GLY A 77 -4.92 9.64 -2.25
C GLY A 77 -5.07 9.85 -3.76
N SER A 78 -4.99 8.78 -4.57
CA SER A 78 -5.31 8.83 -6.01
C SER A 78 -6.81 8.73 -6.31
N GLY A 79 -7.64 8.65 -5.27
CA GLY A 79 -9.10 8.49 -5.37
C GLY A 79 -9.56 7.03 -5.51
N GLU A 80 -8.64 6.07 -5.48
CA GLU A 80 -8.93 4.65 -5.60
C GLU A 80 -9.27 4.03 -4.23
N ALA A 81 -10.22 3.10 -4.22
CA ALA A 81 -10.55 2.36 -3.00
C ALA A 81 -9.47 1.32 -2.68
N ALA A 82 -9.13 1.20 -1.39
CA ALA A 82 -8.23 0.16 -0.88
C ALA A 82 -8.87 -0.57 0.30
N ALA A 83 -8.39 -1.78 0.57
CA ALA A 83 -8.74 -2.51 1.78
C ALA A 83 -7.52 -3.01 2.53
N LEU A 84 -7.57 -2.93 3.85
CA LEU A 84 -6.61 -3.53 4.75
C LEU A 84 -7.31 -4.61 5.58
N VAL A 85 -6.89 -5.86 5.38
CA VAL A 85 -7.20 -7.00 6.24
C VAL A 85 -6.09 -7.08 7.28
N ASP A 86 -6.35 -6.53 8.46
CA ASP A 86 -5.38 -6.29 9.53
C ASP A 86 -5.49 -7.36 10.61
N LEU A 87 -4.91 -8.54 10.35
CA LEU A 87 -4.83 -9.59 11.38
C LEU A 87 -3.84 -9.22 12.48
N GLY A 88 -2.86 -8.36 12.17
CA GLY A 88 -1.88 -7.86 13.12
C GLY A 88 -2.41 -6.82 14.10
N ASP A 89 -3.61 -6.30 13.86
CA ASP A 89 -4.23 -5.20 14.60
C ASP A 89 -3.29 -4.01 14.78
N GLY A 90 -2.51 -3.71 13.74
CA GLY A 90 -1.41 -2.75 13.76
C GLY A 90 -1.78 -1.36 13.25
N LEU A 91 -2.97 -1.20 12.64
CA LEU A 91 -3.40 0.09 12.12
C LEU A 91 -3.82 1.04 13.24
N ASP A 92 -3.07 2.12 13.39
CA ASP A 92 -3.52 3.31 14.11
C ASP A 92 -4.13 4.32 13.09
N PRO A 93 -5.44 4.64 13.17
CA PRO A 93 -6.07 5.52 12.19
C PRO A 93 -5.52 6.96 12.18
N GLN A 94 -5.08 7.48 13.33
CA GLN A 94 -4.54 8.83 13.41
C GLN A 94 -3.18 8.91 12.69
N ALA A 95 -2.29 7.96 12.97
CA ALA A 95 -1.01 7.83 12.29
C ALA A 95 -1.17 7.55 10.79
N ALA A 96 -2.15 6.72 10.41
CA ALA A 96 -2.46 6.48 9.00
C ALA A 96 -2.89 7.77 8.28
N ARG A 97 -3.76 8.57 8.91
CA ARG A 97 -4.18 9.87 8.37
C ARG A 97 -3.03 10.89 8.31
N ALA A 98 -2.17 10.93 9.32
CA ALA A 98 -0.95 11.75 9.32
C ALA A 98 0.01 11.32 8.20
N CYS A 99 0.05 10.02 7.89
CA CYS A 99 0.68 9.45 6.71
C CYS A 99 -0.17 9.60 5.43
N GLY A 100 -1.12 10.53 5.36
CA GLY A 100 -1.84 10.85 4.12
C GLY A 100 -2.76 9.75 3.58
N VAL A 101 -3.11 8.74 4.38
CA VAL A 101 -4.13 7.77 4.01
C VAL A 101 -5.50 8.43 4.05
N ASP A 102 -6.24 8.37 2.95
CA ASP A 102 -7.64 8.78 2.92
C ASP A 102 -8.49 7.65 3.51
N LEU A 103 -8.83 7.82 4.80
CA LEU A 103 -9.60 6.84 5.57
C LEU A 103 -11.03 6.63 5.05
N GLU A 104 -11.61 7.59 4.33
CA GLU A 104 -12.95 7.43 3.73
C GLU A 104 -12.95 6.42 2.59
N ARG A 105 -11.77 6.15 2.01
CA ARG A 105 -11.55 5.20 0.91
C ARG A 105 -10.89 3.90 1.35
N LEU A 106 -10.66 3.73 2.66
CA LEU A 106 -10.03 2.55 3.23
C LEU A 106 -11.07 1.67 3.92
N LEU A 107 -11.30 0.46 3.38
CA LEU A 107 -12.01 -0.58 4.11
C LEU A 107 -11.05 -1.30 5.06
N TRP A 108 -11.28 -1.17 6.37
CA TRP A 108 -10.47 -1.83 7.40
C TRP A 108 -11.20 -3.03 8.00
N LEU A 109 -10.62 -4.22 7.85
CA LEU A 109 -11.10 -5.46 8.46
C LEU A 109 -10.15 -5.88 9.57
N ARG A 110 -10.70 -6.19 10.75
CA ARG A 110 -9.95 -6.66 11.94
C ARG A 110 -10.31 -8.11 12.26
N PRO A 111 -9.85 -9.09 11.47
CA PRO A 111 -10.12 -10.50 11.73
C PRO A 111 -9.39 -10.98 12.99
N ARG A 112 -9.91 -12.02 13.63
CA ARG A 112 -9.27 -12.66 14.80
C ARG A 112 -8.49 -13.91 14.43
N THR A 113 -8.76 -14.49 13.26
CA THR A 113 -8.13 -15.72 12.80
C THR A 113 -7.64 -15.61 11.35
N ILE A 114 -6.65 -16.42 10.97
CA ILE A 114 -6.19 -16.48 9.57
C ILE A 114 -7.30 -16.92 8.62
N LYS A 115 -8.22 -17.78 9.07
CA LYS A 115 -9.37 -18.23 8.27
C LYS A 115 -10.30 -17.05 7.97
N GLU A 116 -10.61 -16.24 8.97
CA GLU A 116 -11.39 -15.01 8.80
C GLU A 116 -10.68 -14.01 7.90
N ALA A 117 -9.37 -13.82 8.07
CA ALA A 117 -8.57 -12.93 7.23
C ALA A 117 -8.63 -13.34 5.75
N LEU A 118 -8.44 -14.63 5.45
CA LEU A 118 -8.49 -15.15 4.09
C LEU A 118 -9.90 -15.09 3.47
N ALA A 119 -10.94 -15.41 4.24
CA ALA A 119 -12.33 -15.32 3.79
C ALA A 119 -12.77 -13.86 3.55
N GLY A 120 -12.37 -12.95 4.45
CA GLY A 120 -12.60 -11.52 4.31
C GLY A 120 -11.89 -10.97 3.08
N ALA A 121 -10.61 -11.31 2.87
CA ALA A 121 -9.87 -10.93 1.68
C ALA A 121 -10.53 -11.42 0.39
N GLU A 122 -11.02 -12.67 0.36
CA GLU A 122 -11.73 -13.22 -0.81
C GLU A 122 -13.01 -12.44 -1.13
N THR A 123 -13.80 -12.11 -0.09
CA THR A 123 -15.02 -11.32 -0.23
C THR A 123 -14.72 -9.92 -0.77
N VAL A 124 -13.73 -9.25 -0.19
CA VAL A 124 -13.34 -7.88 -0.56
C VAL A 124 -12.75 -7.83 -1.97
N LEU A 125 -11.93 -8.81 -2.35
CA LEU A 125 -11.46 -8.95 -3.74
C LEU A 125 -12.66 -9.07 -4.69
N GLY A 126 -13.73 -9.75 -4.29
CA GLY A 126 -14.99 -9.83 -5.02
C GLY A 126 -15.59 -8.47 -5.38
N CYS A 127 -15.40 -7.44 -4.54
CA CYS A 127 -15.85 -6.07 -4.75
C CYS A 127 -14.95 -5.25 -5.70
N GLY A 128 -13.73 -5.71 -5.97
CA GLY A 128 -12.79 -5.10 -6.91
C GLY A 128 -12.21 -3.74 -6.51
N PRO A 129 -11.75 -3.51 -5.26
CA PRO A 129 -10.93 -2.33 -4.96
C PRO A 129 -9.62 -2.36 -5.77
N ALA A 130 -8.93 -1.22 -5.85
CA ALA A 130 -7.65 -1.16 -6.56
C ALA A 130 -6.57 -1.99 -5.84
N LEU A 131 -6.60 -1.99 -4.51
CA LEU A 131 -5.62 -2.63 -3.65
C LEU A 131 -6.31 -3.40 -2.51
N VAL A 132 -5.83 -4.61 -2.24
CA VAL A 132 -6.08 -5.32 -0.99
C VAL A 132 -4.74 -5.65 -0.34
N VAL A 133 -4.55 -5.22 0.90
CA VAL A 133 -3.43 -5.63 1.75
C VAL A 133 -3.94 -6.64 2.77
N VAL A 134 -3.29 -7.79 2.86
CA VAL A 134 -3.48 -8.76 3.94
C VAL A 134 -2.24 -8.69 4.82
N ASP A 135 -2.36 -7.99 5.95
CA ASP A 135 -1.30 -7.93 6.95
C ASP A 135 -1.49 -9.03 7.99
N LEU A 136 -0.52 -9.94 8.06
CA LEU A 136 -0.52 -11.08 8.97
C LEU A 136 0.11 -10.75 10.33
N GLY A 137 0.43 -9.49 10.61
CA GLY A 137 1.01 -9.07 11.89
C GLY A 137 2.40 -9.62 12.16
N LEU A 138 2.64 -9.94 13.43
CA LEU A 138 3.89 -10.49 13.97
C LEU A 138 3.65 -11.96 14.44
N PRO A 139 4.70 -12.81 14.49
CA PRO A 139 4.52 -14.24 14.73
C PRO A 139 4.08 -14.57 16.17
N PRO A 140 3.58 -15.81 16.42
CA PRO A 140 3.33 -16.88 15.45
C PRO A 140 1.86 -16.92 14.99
N LEU A 141 1.61 -17.04 13.67
CA LEU A 141 0.28 -17.46 13.22
C LEU A 141 0.14 -18.95 13.54
N ALA A 142 -0.70 -19.27 14.52
CA ALA A 142 -1.18 -20.63 14.71
C ALA A 142 -1.99 -21.03 13.46
N GLY A 143 -1.65 -22.16 12.82
CA GLY A 143 -2.40 -22.62 11.64
C GLY A 143 -1.61 -23.48 10.64
N GLY A 144 -0.28 -23.54 10.74
CA GLY A 144 0.53 -24.49 9.97
C GLY A 144 0.43 -24.33 8.45
N ARG A 145 1.20 -25.13 7.72
CA ARG A 145 1.07 -25.24 6.26
C ARG A 145 -0.31 -25.82 5.96
N GLY A 146 -1.09 -25.18 5.08
CA GLY A 146 -2.47 -25.59 4.79
C GLY A 146 -3.34 -24.53 4.10
N ALA A 147 -2.88 -23.28 4.02
CA ALA A 147 -3.59 -22.20 3.32
C ALA A 147 -3.23 -22.05 1.83
N GLU A 148 -2.40 -22.93 1.25
CA GLU A 148 -1.90 -22.74 -0.12
C GLU A 148 -3.02 -22.64 -1.16
N ALA A 149 -4.05 -23.49 -1.04
CA ALA A 149 -5.24 -23.38 -1.87
C ALA A 149 -5.97 -22.04 -1.71
N ALA A 150 -6.03 -21.48 -0.50
CA ALA A 150 -6.61 -20.16 -0.25
C ALA A 150 -5.78 -19.06 -0.91
N TRP A 151 -4.46 -19.09 -0.79
CA TRP A 151 -3.58 -18.12 -1.47
C TRP A 151 -3.72 -18.17 -2.99
N LEU A 152 -3.82 -19.36 -3.57
CA LEU A 152 -4.07 -19.52 -5.00
C LEU A 152 -5.46 -18.98 -5.42
N ARG A 153 -6.49 -19.18 -4.60
CA ARG A 153 -7.83 -18.59 -4.84
C ARG A 153 -7.78 -17.07 -4.81
N LEU A 154 -7.14 -16.49 -3.79
CA LEU A 154 -6.96 -15.03 -3.69
C LEU A 154 -6.17 -14.47 -4.88
N ALA A 155 -5.09 -15.12 -5.29
CA ALA A 155 -4.32 -14.69 -6.46
C ALA A 155 -5.15 -14.73 -7.75
N ARG A 156 -5.99 -15.75 -7.94
CA ARG A 156 -6.92 -15.83 -9.07
C ARG A 156 -7.99 -14.73 -9.02
N ALA A 157 -8.58 -14.49 -7.84
CA ALA A 157 -9.58 -13.45 -7.63
C ALA A 157 -8.98 -12.06 -7.91
N ALA A 158 -7.79 -11.77 -7.38
CA ALA A 158 -7.04 -10.55 -7.63
C ALA A 158 -6.80 -10.35 -9.14
N ARG A 159 -6.34 -11.39 -9.84
CA ARG A 159 -6.13 -11.35 -11.30
C ARG A 159 -7.42 -11.10 -12.06
N ALA A 160 -8.51 -11.78 -11.71
CA ALA A 160 -9.81 -11.62 -12.36
C ALA A 160 -10.39 -10.20 -12.19
N ARG A 161 -10.10 -9.56 -11.05
CA ARG A 161 -10.59 -8.22 -10.69
C ARG A 161 -9.61 -7.09 -11.01
N ARG A 162 -8.40 -7.42 -11.48
CA ARG A 162 -7.28 -6.48 -11.65
C ARG A 162 -6.99 -5.68 -10.36
N THR A 163 -7.17 -6.32 -9.21
CA THR A 163 -6.82 -5.78 -7.90
C THR A 163 -5.38 -6.18 -7.58
N ALA A 164 -4.53 -5.25 -7.15
CA ALA A 164 -3.23 -5.63 -6.59
C ALA A 164 -3.45 -6.25 -5.21
N LEU A 165 -2.87 -7.43 -4.97
CA LEU A 165 -2.94 -8.11 -3.69
C LEU A 165 -1.55 -8.05 -3.03
N VAL A 166 -1.45 -7.44 -1.86
CA VAL A 166 -0.21 -7.43 -1.08
C VAL A 166 -0.39 -8.30 0.15
N VAL A 167 0.50 -9.27 0.33
CA VAL A 167 0.56 -10.08 1.56
C VAL A 167 1.77 -9.62 2.36
N SER A 168 1.52 -9.08 3.54
CA SER A 168 2.53 -8.51 4.43
C SER A 168 2.72 -9.45 5.62
N SER A 169 3.93 -10.00 5.78
CA SER A 169 4.16 -11.06 6.77
C SER A 169 5.61 -11.11 7.32
N PRO A 170 5.84 -11.70 8.50
CA PRO A 170 7.19 -11.85 9.05
C PRO A 170 7.99 -12.99 8.42
N TYR A 171 7.33 -13.86 7.67
CA TYR A 171 7.89 -15.01 6.96
C TYR A 171 7.11 -15.26 5.67
N ARG A 172 7.65 -16.08 4.77
CA ARG A 172 6.96 -16.48 3.54
C ARG A 172 5.73 -17.34 3.86
N ALA A 173 4.56 -16.87 3.46
CA ALA A 173 3.26 -17.48 3.67
C ALA A 173 2.58 -17.88 2.34
N SER A 174 2.76 -17.11 1.27
CA SER A 174 1.95 -17.27 0.04
C SER A 174 2.53 -18.26 -0.98
N GLY A 175 3.81 -18.59 -0.88
CA GLY A 175 4.47 -19.62 -1.69
C GLY A 175 4.43 -19.34 -3.19
N THR A 176 3.81 -20.25 -3.95
CA THR A 176 3.73 -20.15 -5.42
C THR A 176 2.76 -19.07 -5.90
N ALA A 177 1.81 -18.66 -5.05
CA ALA A 177 0.77 -17.67 -5.37
C ALA A 177 1.34 -16.26 -5.57
N ALA A 178 2.41 -15.88 -4.86
CA ALA A 178 3.10 -14.61 -5.09
C ALA A 178 3.76 -14.58 -6.46
N ALA A 179 3.43 -13.57 -7.27
CA ALA A 179 4.16 -13.25 -8.48
C ALA A 179 5.52 -12.61 -8.14
N VAL A 180 5.54 -11.75 -7.13
CA VAL A 180 6.75 -11.08 -6.63
C VAL A 180 6.88 -11.32 -5.14
N VAL A 181 8.10 -11.59 -4.66
CA VAL A 181 8.41 -11.63 -3.23
C VAL A 181 9.53 -10.66 -2.94
N LEU A 182 9.27 -9.75 -2.02
CA LEU A 182 10.17 -8.73 -1.54
C LEU A 182 10.56 -9.05 -0.09
N GLU A 183 11.79 -8.75 0.28
CA GLU A 183 12.26 -8.89 1.66
C GLU A 183 12.87 -7.58 2.16
N LEU A 184 12.36 -7.12 3.30
CA LEU A 184 12.99 -6.07 4.11
C LEU A 184 14.04 -6.69 5.03
N GLY A 185 15.29 -6.55 4.59
CA GLY A 185 16.47 -7.16 5.20
C GLY A 185 17.20 -6.27 6.21
N ARG A 186 18.53 -6.23 6.07
CA ARG A 186 19.50 -5.58 6.99
C ARG A 186 19.04 -4.20 7.43
N ARG A 187 19.14 -3.94 8.73
CA ARG A 187 18.68 -2.70 9.35
C ARG A 187 19.82 -1.96 10.01
N ARG A 188 19.82 -0.64 9.89
CA ARG A 188 20.66 0.26 10.68
C ARG A 188 19.78 1.33 11.30
N SER A 189 19.86 1.48 12.61
CA SER A 189 19.25 2.62 13.28
C SER A 189 20.03 3.89 12.96
N LEU A 190 19.28 4.98 12.76
CA LEU A 190 19.83 6.31 12.55
C LEU A 190 19.67 7.08 13.84
N TRP A 191 20.80 7.48 14.43
CA TRP A 191 20.84 8.26 15.67
C TRP A 191 21.38 9.65 15.37
N ARG A 192 20.77 10.66 15.99
CA ARG A 192 21.30 12.02 16.02
C ARG A 192 21.82 12.31 17.40
N SER A 193 23.10 12.66 17.46
CA SER A 193 23.76 13.17 18.66
C SER A 193 23.90 14.68 18.55
N GLY A 194 23.68 15.42 19.64
CA GLY A 194 23.85 16.88 19.65
C GLY A 194 23.92 17.47 21.06
N GLY A 195 24.77 18.47 21.25
CA GLY A 195 24.70 19.43 22.37
C GLY A 195 24.71 18.86 23.79
N GLY A 196 25.46 17.79 24.05
CA GLY A 196 25.54 17.18 25.39
C GLY A 196 24.28 16.39 25.82
N ALA A 197 23.26 16.31 24.97
CA ALA A 197 22.07 15.49 25.20
C ALA A 197 22.28 14.04 24.74
N PRO A 198 21.54 13.06 25.31
CA PRO A 198 21.58 11.68 24.85
C PRO A 198 21.14 11.58 23.37
N PRO A 199 21.74 10.66 22.59
CA PRO A 199 21.41 10.49 21.19
C PRO A 199 19.94 10.08 21.01
N LEU A 200 19.25 10.74 20.08
CA LEU A 200 17.85 10.44 19.74
C LEU A 200 17.78 9.55 18.50
N LEU A 201 16.85 8.60 18.51
CA LEU A 201 16.55 7.78 17.34
C LEU A 201 15.78 8.61 16.31
N CYS A 202 16.41 8.89 15.17
CA CYS A 202 15.82 9.66 14.09
C CYS A 202 15.21 8.79 13.00
N GLY A 203 15.58 7.51 12.92
CA GLY A 203 15.04 6.66 11.88
C GLY A 203 15.66 5.27 11.77
N LEU A 204 15.30 4.61 10.67
CA LEU A 204 15.79 3.29 10.30
C LEU A 204 16.24 3.34 8.83
N ARG A 205 17.34 2.67 8.48
CA ARG A 205 17.61 2.27 7.09
C ARG A 205 17.40 0.78 6.94
N ALA A 206 16.68 0.36 5.91
CA ALA A 206 16.51 -1.04 5.56
C ALA A 206 16.74 -1.27 4.07
N GLY A 207 17.28 -2.43 3.71
CA GLY A 207 17.33 -2.87 2.31
C GLY A 207 16.04 -3.59 1.92
N LEU A 208 15.44 -3.23 0.79
CA LEU A 208 14.34 -3.94 0.16
C LEU A 208 14.86 -4.72 -1.05
N ALA A 209 14.86 -6.05 -0.97
CA ALA A 209 15.39 -6.93 -2.00
C ALA A 209 14.29 -7.76 -2.68
N VAL A 210 14.41 -7.95 -3.99
CA VAL A 210 13.54 -8.85 -4.77
C VAL A 210 14.08 -10.26 -4.66
N LEU A 211 13.37 -11.13 -3.94
CA LEU A 211 13.72 -12.53 -3.81
C LEU A 211 13.08 -13.41 -4.89
N LYS A 212 11.97 -12.95 -5.47
CA LYS A 212 11.25 -13.62 -6.57
C LYS A 212 10.57 -12.55 -7.42
N ASP A 213 10.65 -12.67 -8.74
CA ASP A 213 9.83 -11.89 -9.66
C ASP A 213 9.48 -12.74 -10.88
N ARG A 214 8.20 -13.02 -11.07
CA ARG A 214 7.69 -13.80 -12.20
C ARG A 214 7.67 -12.92 -13.45
N GLY A 215 8.79 -12.89 -14.15
CA GLY A 215 8.98 -12.15 -15.40
C GLY A 215 10.28 -11.35 -15.45
N ARG A 216 11.02 -11.27 -14.34
CA ARG A 216 12.32 -10.58 -14.24
C ARG A 216 13.32 -11.39 -13.43
N ARG A 217 14.60 -11.03 -13.54
CA ARG A 217 15.65 -11.64 -12.73
C ARG A 217 15.55 -11.16 -11.27
N PRO A 218 15.53 -12.07 -10.28
CA PRO A 218 15.59 -11.70 -8.87
C PRO A 218 16.98 -11.14 -8.51
N GLY A 219 17.11 -10.58 -7.30
CA GLY A 219 18.37 -10.10 -6.73
C GLY A 219 18.56 -8.59 -6.75
N ALA A 220 17.70 -7.83 -7.42
CA ALA A 220 17.68 -6.38 -7.31
C ALA A 220 17.38 -5.94 -5.87
N CYS A 221 18.02 -4.87 -5.41
CA CYS A 221 17.89 -4.36 -4.05
C CYS A 221 18.01 -2.83 -4.04
N VAL A 222 17.19 -2.18 -3.23
CA VAL A 222 17.24 -0.74 -2.97
C VAL A 222 17.35 -0.47 -1.48
N ALA A 223 18.00 0.62 -1.12
CA ALA A 223 18.00 1.10 0.26
C ALA A 223 16.79 2.00 0.49
N LEU A 224 16.13 1.83 1.63
CA LEU A 224 15.04 2.66 2.11
C LEU A 224 15.44 3.31 3.42
N ARG A 225 15.06 4.56 3.61
CA ARG A 225 15.20 5.31 4.86
C ARG A 225 13.83 5.64 5.41
N PHE A 226 13.57 5.19 6.62
CA PHE A 226 12.42 5.53 7.43
C PHE A 226 12.78 6.67 8.38
N ASP A 227 12.09 7.80 8.33
CA ASP A 227 12.39 8.98 9.17
C ASP A 227 11.26 9.25 10.19
N LEU A 228 11.65 9.26 11.47
CA LEU A 228 10.74 9.44 12.61
C LEU A 228 10.36 10.91 12.82
N GLU A 229 11.23 11.87 12.48
CA GLU A 229 10.95 13.29 12.72
C GLU A 229 9.84 13.80 11.81
N SER A 230 9.83 13.35 10.56
CA SER A 230 8.71 13.62 9.64
C SER A 230 7.39 12.98 10.08
N ALA A 231 7.44 11.85 10.79
CA ALA A 231 6.23 11.19 11.29
C ALA A 231 5.64 11.92 12.51
N VAL A 232 6.48 12.45 13.41
CA VAL A 232 6.05 13.22 14.58
C VAL A 232 5.56 14.62 14.19
N ALA A 233 6.23 15.30 13.25
CA ALA A 233 5.80 16.61 12.77
C ALA A 233 4.40 16.57 12.12
N ALA A 234 4.10 15.50 11.36
CA ALA A 234 2.77 15.30 10.78
C ALA A 234 1.67 15.07 11.83
N ALA A 235 2.01 14.50 13.00
CA ALA A 235 1.07 14.30 14.09
C ALA A 235 0.79 15.59 14.91
N GLY A 236 1.77 16.49 15.02
CA GLY A 236 1.65 17.73 15.80
C GLY A 236 0.91 18.89 15.10
N ASP A 237 0.89 18.91 13.76
CA ASP A 237 0.18 19.95 12.99
C ASP A 237 -1.35 19.73 12.99
N ASP A 238 -1.83 18.49 13.21
CA ASP A 238 -3.25 18.11 13.18
C ASP A 238 -4.02 18.53 14.46
N GLU A 239 -3.34 18.74 15.59
CA GLU A 239 -3.98 19.32 16.80
C GLU A 239 -4.31 20.81 16.63
N ARG A 240 -3.70 21.50 15.66
CA ARG A 240 -3.82 22.96 15.48
C ARG A 240 -4.64 23.36 14.25
N ALA A 241 -4.84 22.47 13.29
CA ALA A 241 -5.52 22.77 12.04
C ALA A 241 -6.94 22.20 12.01
N GLY A 242 -7.92 23.06 12.30
CA GLY A 242 -9.34 22.78 12.03
C GLY A 242 -9.59 22.45 10.55
N CYS A 243 -10.59 21.60 10.33
CA CYS A 243 -10.97 21.00 9.04
C CYS A 243 -10.97 21.99 7.85
N GLY A 244 -10.04 21.79 6.91
CA GLY A 244 -10.14 22.38 5.57
C GLY A 244 -8.80 22.56 4.86
N GLY A 245 -8.39 21.56 4.06
CA GLY A 245 -7.33 21.72 3.04
C GLY A 245 -5.98 21.03 3.34
N ALA A 246 -5.96 19.72 3.55
CA ALA A 246 -4.73 18.96 3.91
C ALA A 246 -4.14 18.04 2.81
N ALA A 247 -4.84 17.85 1.68
CA ALA A 247 -4.54 16.77 0.73
C ALA A 247 -3.17 16.88 0.01
N THR A 248 -2.67 18.09 -0.28
CA THR A 248 -1.41 18.29 -1.01
C THR A 248 -0.16 18.29 -0.13
N LYS A 249 -0.28 18.55 1.18
CA LYS A 249 0.86 18.55 2.12
C LYS A 249 1.14 17.14 2.69
N ALA A 250 0.09 16.35 2.95
CA ALA A 250 0.23 15.01 3.55
C ALA A 250 0.96 14.00 2.63
N GLY A 251 0.72 14.05 1.31
CA GLY A 251 1.41 13.19 0.33
C GLY A 251 2.93 13.42 0.21
N ALA A 252 3.43 14.59 0.65
CA ALA A 252 4.86 14.88 0.72
C ALA A 252 5.50 14.35 2.02
N ALA A 253 4.74 14.25 3.12
CA ALA A 253 5.22 13.75 4.41
C ALA A 253 5.55 12.25 4.35
N VAL A 254 4.74 11.45 3.66
CA VAL A 254 4.97 10.00 3.44
C VAL A 254 6.21 9.73 2.59
N ARG A 255 6.37 10.50 1.50
CA ARG A 255 7.56 10.41 0.62
C ARG A 255 8.84 10.81 1.34
N ARG A 256 8.75 11.64 2.39
CA ARG A 256 9.87 11.95 3.29
C ARG A 256 10.07 10.89 4.37
N ALA A 257 8.99 10.30 4.85
CA ALA A 257 9.00 9.26 5.87
C ALA A 257 9.55 7.94 5.34
N VAL A 258 9.48 7.66 4.02
CA VAL A 258 10.18 6.55 3.35
C VAL A 258 10.85 7.07 2.07
N ALA A 259 12.16 7.32 2.12
CA ALA A 259 12.97 7.83 1.01
C ALA A 259 14.11 6.90 0.61
#